data_AF-A0A0B4S073-F1
#
_entry.id   AF-A0A0B4S073-F1
#
_cell.length_a   1.000
_cell.length_b   1.000
_cell.length_c   1.000
_cell.angle_alpha   90.00
_cell.angle_beta   90.00
_cell.angle_gamma   90.00
#
_symmetry.space_group_name_H-M   'P 1'
#
loop_
_entity.id
_entity.type
_entity.pdbx_description
1 polymer ?
#
loop_
_entity_poly.entity_id
_entity_poly.type
_entity_poly.pdbx_seq_one_letter_code
_entity_poly.pdbx_strand_id
1 'polypeptide(L)'
;MKEVVDKLVEWLRSSVKEANCKGIVYGLSGGVDSAVIAALSKLAFDDESLAIMMPINSCEEDEKDAKLVIDKFKLNAIKIDLSKTYSVFTDSVEKGDNSMAYANIKPRLRMTTLYYYAQLKRYLVVGTSNKSEFTVGYFTKYGDSGSDLMPLVDFTKREIFELAKFLKVPDKIIQKPPSAGLFENQTDEDEMGFSYDDLEKFINSEKLDKNIEEKIKKMVKNSEHKRNFAKGFRR
;
A
#
# COMPACT_ATOMS: atom_id res chain seq x y z
N MET A 1 -1.63 -15.52 15.86
CA MET A 1 -1.68 -14.06 15.57
C MET A 1 -0.74 -13.22 16.43
N LYS A 2 -0.81 -13.28 17.77
CA LYS A 2 0.11 -12.51 18.64
C LYS A 2 1.60 -12.71 18.27
N GLU A 3 2.04 -13.95 18.15
CA GLU A 3 3.42 -14.28 17.77
C GLU A 3 3.84 -13.69 16.42
N VAL A 4 2.92 -13.66 15.44
CA VAL A 4 3.17 -13.08 14.12
C VAL A 4 3.36 -11.56 14.23
N VAL A 5 2.50 -10.89 15.00
CA VAL A 5 2.63 -9.45 15.26
C VAL A 5 3.92 -9.12 15.99
N ASP A 6 4.28 -9.90 17.01
CA ASP A 6 5.52 -9.71 17.77
C ASP A 6 6.75 -9.85 16.84
N LYS A 7 6.76 -10.89 15.99
CA LYS A 7 7.81 -11.09 14.96
C LYS A 7 7.88 -9.94 13.94
N LEU A 8 6.74 -9.45 13.46
CA LEU A 8 6.70 -8.31 12.53
C LEU A 8 7.26 -7.04 13.17
N VAL A 9 6.90 -6.77 14.44
CA VAL A 9 7.39 -5.63 15.20
C VAL A 9 8.90 -5.72 15.42
N GLU A 10 9.41 -6.89 15.80
CA GLU A 10 10.84 -7.12 15.96
C GLU A 10 11.61 -7.00 14.64
N TRP A 11 11.05 -7.52 13.54
CA TRP A 11 11.63 -7.40 12.22
C TRP A 11 11.73 -5.92 11.79
N LEU A 12 10.64 -5.15 11.94
CA LEU A 12 10.64 -3.72 11.63
C LEU A 12 11.74 -2.97 12.41
N ARG A 13 11.80 -3.18 13.73
CA ARG A 13 12.83 -2.55 14.60
C ARG A 13 14.24 -2.91 14.17
N SER A 14 14.47 -4.19 13.84
CA SER A 14 15.78 -4.68 13.41
C SER A 14 16.19 -4.07 12.07
N SER A 15 15.28 -4.02 11.08
CA SER A 15 15.57 -3.42 9.78
C SER A 15 15.93 -1.93 9.86
N VAL A 16 15.22 -1.16 10.68
CA VAL A 16 15.55 0.27 10.90
C VAL A 16 16.92 0.42 11.57
N LYS A 17 17.23 -0.43 12.55
CA LYS A 17 18.52 -0.43 13.26
C LYS A 17 19.68 -0.78 12.32
N GLU A 18 19.52 -1.82 11.50
CA GLU A 18 20.53 -2.25 10.52
C GLU A 18 20.82 -1.17 9.48
N ALA A 19 19.80 -0.42 9.07
CA ALA A 19 19.94 0.72 8.16
C ALA A 19 20.50 1.99 8.84
N ASN A 20 20.79 1.97 10.14
CA ASN A 20 21.21 3.14 10.92
C ASN A 20 20.25 4.35 10.76
N CYS A 21 18.95 4.03 10.68
CA CYS A 21 17.85 4.97 10.60
C CYS A 21 17.19 5.15 11.97
N LYS A 22 16.36 6.18 12.10
CA LYS A 22 15.73 6.60 13.35
C LYS A 22 14.29 6.14 13.51
N GLY A 23 13.67 5.61 12.45
CA GLY A 23 12.23 5.36 12.45
C GLY A 23 11.70 5.06 11.06
N ILE A 24 10.38 5.20 10.90
CA ILE A 24 9.68 4.89 9.65
C ILE A 24 8.67 5.96 9.24
N VAL A 25 8.39 6.04 7.94
CA VAL A 25 7.33 6.86 7.36
C VAL A 25 6.48 6.03 6.41
N TYR A 26 5.17 6.27 6.39
CA TYR A 26 4.23 5.53 5.56
C TYR A 26 3.02 6.38 5.17
N GLY A 27 2.38 5.99 4.06
CA GLY A 27 1.13 6.61 3.61
C GLY A 27 -0.07 6.05 4.37
N LEU A 28 -0.99 6.92 4.77
CA LEU A 28 -2.25 6.53 5.41
C LEU A 28 -3.43 6.91 4.50
N SER A 29 -4.06 5.91 3.88
CA SER A 29 -5.13 6.11 2.89
C SER A 29 -6.54 5.96 3.46
N GLY A 30 -6.68 5.42 4.68
CA GLY A 30 -7.97 4.99 5.22
C GLY A 30 -8.40 3.59 4.78
N GLY A 31 -7.56 2.89 3.99
CA GLY A 31 -7.74 1.48 3.66
C GLY A 31 -7.13 0.53 4.70
N VAL A 32 -7.58 -0.72 4.70
CA VAL A 32 -7.21 -1.74 5.70
C VAL A 32 -5.71 -2.01 5.76
N ASP A 33 -5.02 -2.09 4.61
CA ASP A 33 -3.58 -2.40 4.59
C ASP A 33 -2.77 -1.30 5.30
N SER A 34 -3.05 -0.03 4.98
CA SER A 34 -2.42 1.12 5.63
C SER A 34 -2.77 1.22 7.12
N ALA A 35 -3.96 0.79 7.53
CA ALA A 35 -4.36 0.77 8.93
C ALA A 35 -3.64 -0.32 9.75
N VAL A 36 -3.38 -1.49 9.13
CA VAL A 36 -2.54 -2.53 9.72
C VAL A 36 -1.10 -2.04 9.87
N ILE A 37 -0.53 -1.40 8.84
CA ILE A 37 0.78 -0.75 8.94
C ILE A 37 0.81 0.28 10.06
N ALA A 38 -0.24 1.10 10.19
CA ALA A 38 -0.31 2.12 11.23
C ALA A 38 -0.26 1.53 12.65
N ALA A 39 -1.03 0.47 12.89
CA ALA A 39 -1.02 -0.23 14.17
C ALA A 39 0.33 -0.88 14.47
N LEU A 40 0.93 -1.58 13.49
CA LEU A 40 2.27 -2.18 13.63
C LEU A 40 3.34 -1.12 13.89
N SER A 41 3.26 0.01 13.19
CA SER A 41 4.20 1.14 13.32
C SER A 41 4.15 1.75 14.71
N LYS A 42 2.95 1.95 15.27
CA LYS A 42 2.77 2.44 16.64
C LYS A 42 3.36 1.47 17.66
N LEU A 43 3.13 0.17 17.50
CA LEU A 43 3.71 -0.85 18.37
C LEU A 43 5.24 -0.90 18.29
N ALA A 44 5.80 -0.71 17.09
CA ALA A 44 7.23 -0.83 16.86
C ALA A 44 8.02 0.41 17.30
N PHE A 45 7.54 1.62 16.98
CA PHE A 45 8.34 2.84 17.08
C PHE A 45 7.66 3.98 17.85
N ASP A 46 6.41 3.80 18.28
CA ASP A 46 5.64 4.86 18.94
C ASP A 46 5.67 6.17 18.13
N ASP A 47 6.26 7.25 18.67
CA ASP A 47 6.36 8.57 18.03
C ASP A 47 7.48 8.67 16.97
N GLU A 48 8.38 7.67 16.91
CA GLU A 48 9.39 7.53 15.84
C GLU A 48 8.82 6.90 14.56
N SER A 49 7.48 6.97 14.40
CA SER A 49 6.76 6.64 13.19
C SER A 49 5.96 7.84 12.70
N LEU A 50 5.97 8.11 11.39
CA LEU A 50 5.22 9.20 10.78
C LEU A 50 4.20 8.68 9.76
N ALA A 51 2.92 8.89 10.04
CA ALA A 51 1.84 8.68 9.08
C ALA A 51 1.63 9.95 8.22
N ILE A 52 1.50 9.80 6.90
CA ILE A 52 1.22 10.93 6.01
C ILE A 52 -0.06 10.66 5.21
N MET A 53 -1.05 11.52 5.40
CA MET A 53 -2.24 11.58 4.55
C MET A 53 -1.93 12.42 3.31
N MET A 54 -2.13 11.84 2.12
CA MET A 54 -1.74 12.45 0.84
C MET A 54 -2.88 12.46 -0.19
N PRO A 55 -3.94 13.25 0.03
CA PRO A 55 -5.06 13.33 -0.90
C PRO A 55 -4.63 13.96 -2.24
N ILE A 56 -5.22 13.46 -3.33
CA ILE A 56 -5.12 14.02 -4.68
C ILE A 56 -6.49 13.91 -5.32
N ASN A 57 -7.28 14.98 -5.26
CA ASN A 57 -8.69 14.98 -5.67
C ASN A 57 -9.45 13.77 -5.08
N SER A 58 -9.15 13.45 -3.81
CA SER A 58 -9.67 12.27 -3.11
C SER A 58 -11.02 12.57 -2.47
N CYS A 59 -11.81 11.52 -2.18
CA CYS A 59 -13.07 11.67 -1.47
C CYS A 59 -12.82 12.09 -0.01
N GLU A 60 -13.71 12.93 0.54
CA GLU A 60 -13.66 13.33 1.95
C GLU A 60 -13.78 12.13 2.91
N GLU A 61 -14.43 11.06 2.47
CA GLU A 61 -14.66 9.87 3.30
C GLU A 61 -13.35 9.14 3.63
N ASP A 62 -12.42 9.05 2.66
CA ASP A 62 -11.09 8.46 2.87
C ASP A 62 -10.29 9.22 3.93
N GLU A 63 -10.44 10.55 3.94
CA GLU A 63 -9.81 11.40 4.95
C GLU A 63 -10.43 11.21 6.34
N LYS A 64 -11.76 11.04 6.43
CA LYS A 64 -12.43 10.72 7.70
C LYS A 64 -11.98 9.34 8.21
N ASP A 65 -11.90 8.37 7.32
CA ASP A 65 -11.45 7.01 7.64
C ASP A 65 -10.00 6.99 8.14
N ALA A 66 -9.10 7.70 7.47
CA ALA A 66 -7.72 7.86 7.94
C ALA A 66 -7.65 8.55 9.32
N LYS A 67 -8.48 9.58 9.57
CA LYS A 67 -8.57 10.24 10.89
C LYS A 67 -9.03 9.28 11.98
N LEU A 68 -10.00 8.40 11.71
CA LEU A 68 -10.43 7.38 12.66
C LEU A 68 -9.27 6.46 13.06
N VAL A 69 -8.40 6.10 12.12
CA VAL A 69 -7.19 5.29 12.39
C VAL A 69 -6.17 6.08 13.21
N ILE A 70 -5.96 7.37 12.90
CA ILE A 70 -5.07 8.27 13.65
C ILE A 70 -5.52 8.36 15.11
N ASP A 71 -6.80 8.64 15.34
CA ASP A 71 -7.36 8.82 16.68
C ASP A 71 -7.32 7.51 17.49
N LYS A 72 -7.63 6.39 16.82
CA LYS A 72 -7.63 5.06 17.44
C LYS A 72 -6.26 4.69 18.00
N PHE A 73 -5.19 4.93 17.24
CA PHE A 73 -3.84 4.51 17.58
C PHE A 73 -2.95 5.64 18.12
N LYS A 74 -3.47 6.88 18.20
CA LYS A 74 -2.73 8.07 18.63
C LYS A 74 -1.45 8.25 17.82
N LEU A 75 -1.62 8.28 16.49
CA LEU A 75 -0.50 8.35 15.55
C LEU A 75 0.09 9.75 15.47
N ASN A 76 1.41 9.84 15.32
CA ASN A 76 2.07 11.04 14.81
C ASN A 76 1.79 11.13 13.31
N ALA A 77 0.91 12.06 12.92
CA ALA A 77 0.36 12.14 11.57
C ALA A 77 0.33 13.57 11.04
N ILE A 78 0.56 13.72 9.74
CA ILE A 78 0.44 15.00 9.01
C ILE A 78 -0.36 14.81 7.71
N LYS A 79 -0.91 15.91 7.19
CA LYS A 79 -1.61 15.95 5.91
C LYS A 79 -0.84 16.80 4.90
N ILE A 80 -0.63 16.25 3.70
CA ILE A 80 0.01 16.94 2.57
C ILE A 80 -0.90 16.81 1.35
N ASP A 81 -1.62 17.88 1.02
CA ASP A 81 -2.46 17.91 -0.18
C ASP A 81 -1.60 18.04 -1.43
N LEU A 82 -1.69 17.05 -2.33
CA LEU A 82 -0.91 16.96 -3.55
C LEU A 82 -1.73 17.30 -4.80
N SER A 83 -2.98 17.75 -4.64
CA SER A 83 -3.90 18.03 -5.75
C SER A 83 -3.37 19.10 -6.71
N LYS A 84 -2.77 20.18 -6.18
CA LYS A 84 -2.14 21.22 -6.99
C LYS A 84 -0.88 20.72 -7.71
N THR A 85 -0.06 19.93 -7.03
CA THR A 85 1.15 19.33 -7.64
C THR A 85 0.77 18.41 -8.80
N TYR A 86 -0.27 17.61 -8.60
CA TYR A 86 -0.83 16.74 -9.62
C TYR A 86 -1.35 17.55 -10.82
N SER A 87 -2.17 18.60 -10.59
CA SER A 87 -2.73 19.39 -11.69
C SER A 87 -1.63 20.05 -12.54
N VAL A 88 -0.65 20.68 -11.88
CA VAL A 88 0.50 21.30 -12.56
C VAL A 88 1.28 20.28 -13.39
N PHE A 89 1.56 19.09 -12.85
CA PHE A 89 2.22 18.04 -13.61
C PHE A 89 1.39 17.64 -14.83
N THR A 90 0.09 17.36 -14.63
CA THR A 90 -0.77 16.90 -15.71
C THR A 90 -0.95 17.93 -16.82
N ASP A 91 -0.84 19.23 -16.51
CA ASP A 91 -0.90 20.31 -17.50
C ASP A 91 0.41 20.53 -18.25
N SER A 92 1.53 20.06 -17.70
CA SER A 92 2.86 20.18 -18.30
C SER A 92 3.20 19.07 -19.31
N VAL A 93 2.43 17.99 -19.35
CA VAL A 93 2.67 16.82 -20.20
C VAL A 93 1.72 16.74 -21.38
N GLU A 94 2.13 16.01 -22.42
CA GLU A 94 1.27 15.69 -23.56
C GLU A 94 -0.05 15.06 -23.09
N LYS A 95 -1.15 15.50 -23.70
CA LYS A 95 -2.48 14.97 -23.41
C LYS A 95 -2.73 13.73 -24.28
N GLY A 96 -3.19 12.64 -23.68
CA GLY A 96 -3.49 11.40 -24.38
C GLY A 96 -4.64 10.62 -23.76
N ASP A 97 -5.11 9.58 -24.44
CA ASP A 97 -6.35 8.86 -24.07
C ASP A 97 -6.16 7.76 -23.01
N ASN A 98 -4.92 7.51 -22.59
CA ASN A 98 -4.62 6.51 -21.58
C ASN A 98 -4.83 7.06 -20.17
N SER A 99 -6.03 6.87 -19.62
CA SER A 99 -6.40 7.29 -18.25
C SER A 99 -5.46 6.73 -17.18
N MET A 100 -4.90 5.53 -17.37
CA MET A 100 -3.95 4.93 -16.43
C MET A 100 -2.61 5.65 -16.39
N ALA A 101 -2.21 6.35 -17.45
CA ALA A 101 -0.99 7.17 -17.41
C ALA A 101 -1.12 8.28 -16.36
N TYR A 102 -2.28 8.93 -16.30
CA TYR A 102 -2.61 9.95 -15.31
C TYR A 102 -2.82 9.35 -13.91
N ALA A 103 -3.57 8.25 -13.81
CA ALA A 103 -3.86 7.59 -12.53
C ALA A 103 -2.56 7.21 -11.79
N ASN A 104 -1.58 6.65 -12.51
CA ASN A 104 -0.29 6.25 -11.95
C ASN A 104 0.61 7.41 -11.48
N ILE A 105 0.32 8.67 -11.84
CA ILE A 105 1.06 9.82 -11.30
C ILE A 105 0.74 10.02 -9.82
N LYS A 106 -0.51 9.77 -9.40
CA LYS A 106 -0.92 9.95 -8.00
C LYS A 106 -0.03 9.17 -7.01
N PRO A 107 0.11 7.83 -7.11
CA PRO A 107 0.97 7.07 -6.19
C PRO A 107 2.46 7.41 -6.35
N ARG A 108 2.93 7.89 -7.52
CA ARG A 108 4.31 8.37 -7.70
C ARG A 108 4.58 9.67 -6.95
N LEU A 109 3.64 10.61 -6.95
CA LEU A 109 3.74 11.83 -6.15
C LEU A 109 3.71 11.52 -4.64
N ARG A 110 2.88 10.56 -4.24
CA ARG A 110 2.84 10.06 -2.86
C ARG A 110 4.18 9.45 -2.45
N MET A 111 4.75 8.57 -3.29
CA MET A 111 6.07 7.98 -3.09
C MET A 111 7.16 9.05 -2.93
N THR A 112 7.20 10.03 -3.84
CA THR A 112 8.14 11.17 -3.75
C THR A 112 8.01 11.91 -2.43
N THR A 113 6.78 12.13 -1.96
CA THR A 113 6.50 12.79 -0.68
C THR A 113 7.00 11.96 0.50
N LEU A 114 6.76 10.65 0.50
CA LEU A 114 7.24 9.75 1.55
C LEU A 114 8.76 9.75 1.63
N TYR A 115 9.46 9.63 0.50
CA TYR A 115 10.92 9.66 0.48
C TYR A 115 11.50 11.02 0.88
N TYR A 116 10.83 12.14 0.59
CA TYR A 116 11.23 13.45 1.11
C TYR A 116 11.26 13.45 2.64
N TYR A 117 10.19 12.98 3.29
CA TYR A 117 10.12 12.90 4.75
C TYR A 117 11.07 11.85 5.32
N ALA A 118 11.24 10.72 4.63
CA ALA A 118 12.20 9.68 4.99
C ALA A 118 13.61 10.27 5.09
N GLN A 119 14.07 10.97 4.05
CA GLN A 119 15.38 11.60 4.03
C GLN A 119 15.50 12.70 5.10
N LEU A 120 14.47 13.54 5.26
CA LEU A 120 14.45 14.63 6.22
C LEU A 120 14.59 14.14 7.67
N LYS A 121 13.95 13.01 8.00
CA LYS A 121 13.90 12.44 9.36
C LYS A 121 14.93 11.34 9.61
N ARG A 122 15.65 10.90 8.57
CA ARG A 122 16.46 9.67 8.54
C ARG A 122 15.61 8.43 8.87
N TYR A 123 14.46 8.30 8.23
CA TYR A 123 13.53 7.18 8.36
C TYR A 123 13.58 6.28 7.11
N LEU A 124 13.01 5.09 7.22
CA LEU A 124 12.73 4.19 6.08
C LEU A 124 11.26 4.33 5.64
N VAL A 125 11.00 4.17 4.34
CA VAL A 125 9.64 4.14 3.77
C VAL A 125 9.05 2.73 3.89
N VAL A 126 7.87 2.62 4.51
CA VAL A 126 7.12 1.35 4.62
C VAL A 126 6.01 1.30 3.59
N GLY A 127 6.06 0.28 2.73
CA GLY A 127 5.04 -0.03 1.74
C GLY A 127 3.92 -0.91 2.31
N THR A 128 2.73 -0.82 1.70
CA THR A 128 1.52 -1.53 2.14
C THR A 128 1.16 -2.74 1.27
N SER A 129 1.88 -2.99 0.17
CA SER A 129 1.51 -4.08 -0.75
C SER A 129 1.53 -5.43 -0.03
N ASN A 130 0.43 -6.16 -0.17
CA ASN A 130 0.26 -7.50 0.39
C ASN A 130 0.51 -8.60 -0.65
N LYS A 131 0.55 -9.87 -0.24
CA LYS A 131 0.83 -11.03 -1.13
C LYS A 131 -0.15 -11.11 -2.30
N SER A 132 -1.42 -10.83 -2.05
CA SER A 132 -2.46 -10.84 -3.09
C SER A 132 -2.13 -9.81 -4.17
N GLU A 133 -1.98 -8.54 -3.80
CA GLU A 133 -1.61 -7.45 -4.73
C GLU A 133 -0.28 -7.71 -5.44
N PHE A 134 0.71 -8.19 -4.68
CA PHE A 134 2.05 -8.41 -5.20
C PHE A 134 2.07 -9.52 -6.27
N THR A 135 1.32 -10.60 -6.05
CA THR A 135 1.20 -11.75 -6.95
C THR A 135 0.77 -11.32 -8.36
N VAL A 136 -0.32 -10.54 -8.44
CA VAL A 136 -0.87 -10.08 -9.73
C VAL A 136 -0.27 -8.75 -10.20
N GLY A 137 0.60 -8.14 -9.40
CA GLY A 137 1.24 -6.85 -9.70
C GLY A 137 0.27 -5.68 -9.68
N TYR A 138 -0.74 -5.74 -8.81
CA TYR A 138 -1.75 -4.71 -8.61
C TYR A 138 -1.21 -3.59 -7.71
N PHE A 139 -0.22 -2.90 -8.23
CA PHE A 139 0.46 -1.75 -7.63
C PHE A 139 1.11 -0.90 -8.72
N THR A 140 1.39 0.36 -8.42
CA THR A 140 2.12 1.24 -9.34
C THR A 140 3.62 1.03 -9.18
N LYS A 141 4.29 0.61 -10.24
CA LYS A 141 5.75 0.48 -10.24
C LYS A 141 6.39 1.85 -9.96
N TYR A 142 7.24 1.90 -8.92
CA TYR A 142 7.85 3.13 -8.40
C TYR A 142 6.82 4.17 -7.94
N GLY A 143 5.61 3.73 -7.58
CA GLY A 143 4.62 4.49 -6.85
C GLY A 143 4.51 3.94 -5.44
N ASP A 144 3.36 3.39 -5.08
CA ASP A 144 3.11 2.71 -3.80
C ASP A 144 4.05 1.52 -3.55
N SER A 145 4.59 0.89 -4.60
CA SER A 145 5.62 -0.16 -4.47
C SER A 145 7.04 0.37 -4.27
N GLY A 146 7.25 1.68 -4.37
CA GLY A 146 8.54 2.32 -4.09
C GLY A 146 8.67 2.48 -2.59
N SER A 147 9.23 1.47 -1.93
CA SER A 147 9.39 1.43 -0.48
C SER A 147 10.67 0.68 -0.10
N ASP A 148 11.18 0.94 1.10
CA ASP A 148 12.35 0.27 1.65
C ASP A 148 11.96 -1.03 2.37
N LEU A 149 10.77 -1.08 2.99
CA LEU A 149 10.26 -2.21 3.76
C LEU A 149 8.85 -2.59 3.32
N MET A 150 8.56 -3.89 3.20
CA MET A 150 7.23 -4.41 2.82
C MET A 150 6.76 -5.49 3.81
N PRO A 151 6.33 -5.14 5.03
CA PRO A 151 6.00 -6.10 6.08
C PRO A 151 4.78 -6.99 5.75
N LEU A 152 3.95 -6.58 4.79
CA LEU A 152 2.72 -7.30 4.41
C LEU A 152 2.88 -8.22 3.18
N VAL A 153 4.07 -8.23 2.55
CA VAL A 153 4.26 -8.87 1.22
C VAL A 153 3.99 -10.37 1.19
N ASP A 154 4.06 -11.05 2.34
CA ASP A 154 3.79 -12.48 2.47
C ASP A 154 2.39 -12.80 3.02
N PHE A 155 1.57 -11.78 3.31
CA PHE A 155 0.22 -11.94 3.83
C PHE A 155 -0.82 -11.80 2.72
N THR A 156 -1.70 -12.79 2.58
CA THR A 156 -2.89 -12.72 1.73
C THR A 156 -3.87 -11.67 2.24
N LYS A 157 -4.78 -11.20 1.39
CA LYS A 157 -5.81 -10.22 1.81
C LYS A 157 -6.65 -10.74 2.99
N ARG A 158 -6.94 -12.04 3.05
CA ARG A 158 -7.62 -12.66 4.20
C ARG A 158 -6.81 -12.50 5.49
N GLU A 159 -5.53 -12.82 5.47
CA GLU A 159 -4.64 -12.65 6.62
C GLU A 159 -4.49 -11.18 7.02
N ILE A 160 -4.54 -10.23 6.08
CA ILE A 160 -4.60 -8.79 6.39
C ILE A 160 -5.84 -8.45 7.22
N PHE A 161 -7.01 -8.98 6.86
CA PHE A 161 -8.23 -8.76 7.64
C PHE A 161 -8.14 -9.40 9.03
N GLU A 162 -7.50 -10.56 9.17
CA GLU A 162 -7.27 -11.20 10.46
C GLU A 162 -6.32 -10.38 11.34
N LEU A 163 -5.24 -9.86 10.76
CA LEU A 163 -4.32 -8.93 11.42
C LEU A 163 -5.07 -7.66 11.86
N ALA A 164 -5.88 -7.07 10.99
CA ALA A 164 -6.65 -5.86 11.29
C ALA A 164 -7.58 -6.07 12.49
N LYS A 165 -8.31 -7.19 12.53
CA LYS A 165 -9.17 -7.56 13.67
C LYS A 165 -8.36 -7.73 14.95
N PHE A 166 -7.24 -8.45 14.89
CA PHE A 166 -6.39 -8.69 16.05
C PHE A 166 -5.77 -7.40 16.60
N LEU A 167 -5.32 -6.50 15.72
CA LEU A 167 -4.77 -5.18 16.03
C LEU A 167 -5.84 -4.16 16.44
N LYS A 168 -7.13 -4.55 16.42
CA LYS A 168 -8.28 -3.71 16.76
C LYS A 168 -8.39 -2.47 15.88
N VAL A 169 -8.08 -2.61 14.59
CA VAL A 169 -8.40 -1.62 13.55
C VAL A 169 -9.92 -1.35 13.61
N PRO A 170 -10.39 -0.09 13.46
CA PRO A 170 -11.82 0.21 13.55
C PRO A 170 -12.66 -0.60 12.56
N ASP A 171 -13.81 -1.13 13.00
CA ASP A 171 -14.66 -2.01 12.18
C ASP A 171 -15.09 -1.37 10.86
N LYS A 172 -15.33 -0.04 10.86
CA LYS A 172 -15.63 0.72 9.64
C LYS A 172 -14.57 0.54 8.56
N ILE A 173 -13.30 0.50 8.94
CA ILE A 173 -12.16 0.31 8.02
C ILE A 173 -12.06 -1.13 7.55
N ILE A 174 -12.35 -2.09 8.43
CA ILE A 174 -12.36 -3.54 8.12
C ILE A 174 -13.49 -3.89 7.15
N GLN A 175 -14.65 -3.25 7.27
CA GLN A 175 -15.83 -3.53 6.45
C GLN A 175 -15.82 -2.80 5.09
N LYS A 176 -14.94 -1.81 4.92
CA LYS A 176 -14.82 -1.06 3.67
C LYS A 176 -14.29 -1.95 2.55
N PRO A 177 -14.92 -1.96 1.36
CA PRO A 177 -14.38 -2.67 0.20
C PRO A 177 -12.97 -2.17 -0.15
N PRO A 178 -12.01 -3.07 -0.46
CA PRO A 178 -10.69 -2.68 -0.95
C PRO A 178 -10.76 -1.84 -2.23
N SER A 179 -9.96 -0.78 -2.27
CA SER A 179 -9.87 0.16 -3.38
C SER A 179 -8.49 0.79 -3.46
N ALA A 180 -7.95 0.92 -4.67
CA ALA A 180 -6.73 1.67 -4.98
C ALA A 180 -6.91 3.20 -4.87
N GLY A 181 -8.15 3.70 -4.79
CA GLY A 181 -8.46 5.13 -4.67
C GLY A 181 -7.97 5.96 -5.86
N LEU A 182 -7.87 5.34 -7.04
CA LEU A 182 -7.42 5.99 -8.27
C LEU A 182 -8.57 6.70 -8.99
N PHE A 183 -9.75 6.10 -8.95
CA PHE A 183 -11.00 6.57 -9.56
C PHE A 183 -12.14 6.58 -8.54
N GLU A 184 -13.17 7.37 -8.78
CA GLU A 184 -14.35 7.43 -7.91
C GLU A 184 -15.15 6.13 -8.00
N ASN A 185 -15.56 5.56 -6.85
CA ASN A 185 -16.32 4.31 -6.72
C ASN A 185 -15.66 3.04 -7.31
N GLN A 186 -14.34 3.05 -7.52
CA GLN A 186 -13.61 1.88 -8.00
C GLN A 186 -13.31 0.88 -6.88
N THR A 187 -13.55 -0.41 -7.12
CA THR A 187 -13.06 -1.51 -6.26
C THR A 187 -11.99 -2.32 -6.98
N ASP A 188 -11.11 -2.94 -6.19
CA ASP A 188 -10.00 -3.72 -6.75
C ASP A 188 -10.52 -4.96 -7.50
N GLU A 189 -11.56 -5.61 -6.96
CA GLU A 189 -12.16 -6.80 -7.57
C GLU A 189 -12.85 -6.49 -8.89
N ASP A 190 -13.47 -5.32 -9.05
CA ASP A 190 -14.06 -4.89 -10.32
C ASP A 190 -12.99 -4.64 -11.39
N GLU A 191 -11.87 -4.00 -11.03
CA GLU A 191 -10.77 -3.72 -11.97
C GLU A 191 -10.03 -5.01 -12.37
N MET A 192 -9.76 -5.89 -11.40
CA MET A 192 -9.16 -7.20 -11.64
C MET A 192 -10.13 -8.14 -12.34
N GLY A 193 -11.44 -7.98 -12.12
CA GLY A 193 -12.54 -8.86 -12.55
C GLY A 193 -12.38 -10.30 -12.07
N PHE A 194 -11.98 -10.47 -10.82
CA PHE A 194 -12.04 -11.68 -9.99
C PHE A 194 -11.90 -11.25 -8.52
N SER A 195 -12.34 -12.10 -7.58
CA SER A 195 -12.33 -11.76 -6.16
C SER A 195 -10.97 -12.02 -5.50
N TYR A 196 -10.76 -11.45 -4.31
CA TYR A 196 -9.63 -11.81 -3.46
C TYR A 196 -9.69 -13.27 -2.99
N ASP A 197 -10.88 -13.87 -2.88
CA ASP A 197 -11.04 -15.30 -2.57
C ASP A 197 -10.56 -16.19 -3.73
N ASP A 198 -10.84 -15.79 -4.98
CA ASP A 198 -10.31 -16.47 -6.16
C ASP A 198 -8.78 -16.39 -6.19
N LEU A 199 -8.23 -15.22 -5.84
CA LEU A 199 -6.79 -15.02 -5.79
C LEU A 199 -6.14 -15.81 -4.64
N GLU A 200 -6.81 -15.97 -3.51
CA GLU A 200 -6.35 -16.80 -2.41
C GLU A 200 -6.31 -18.28 -2.80
N LYS A 201 -7.38 -18.79 -3.41
CA LYS A 201 -7.42 -20.13 -4.01
C LYS A 201 -6.28 -20.34 -5.00
N PHE A 202 -6.01 -19.34 -5.86
CA PHE A 202 -4.90 -19.39 -6.80
C PHE A 202 -3.55 -19.53 -6.09
N ILE A 203 -3.31 -18.69 -5.07
CA ILE A 203 -2.06 -18.70 -4.27
C ILE A 203 -1.87 -20.04 -3.57
N ASN A 204 -2.95 -20.66 -3.09
CA ASN A 204 -2.92 -21.95 -2.40
C ASN A 204 -2.93 -23.16 -3.35
N SER A 205 -2.90 -22.94 -4.67
CA SER A 205 -3.02 -24.00 -5.69
C SER A 205 -4.31 -24.83 -5.57
N GLU A 206 -5.38 -24.19 -5.13
CA GLU A 206 -6.72 -24.78 -5.06
C GLU A 206 -7.43 -24.75 -6.42
N LYS A 207 -8.53 -25.50 -6.54
CA LYS A 207 -9.30 -25.59 -7.78
C LYS A 207 -10.04 -24.28 -8.06
N LEU A 208 -9.87 -23.76 -9.29
CA LEU A 208 -10.52 -22.55 -9.79
C LEU A 208 -11.30 -22.81 -11.08
N ASP A 209 -12.19 -21.87 -11.41
CA ASP A 209 -12.69 -21.78 -12.79
C ASP A 209 -11.55 -21.49 -13.76
N LYS A 210 -11.54 -22.18 -14.90
CA LYS A 210 -10.44 -22.09 -15.87
C LYS A 210 -10.24 -20.67 -16.40
N ASN A 211 -11.32 -19.91 -16.63
CA ASN A 211 -11.21 -18.56 -17.17
C ASN A 211 -10.59 -17.61 -16.15
N ILE A 212 -10.95 -17.77 -14.86
CA ILE A 212 -10.37 -17.00 -13.76
C ILE A 212 -8.88 -17.33 -13.61
N GLU A 213 -8.53 -18.61 -13.59
CA GLU A 213 -7.15 -19.06 -13.46
C GLU A 213 -6.25 -18.52 -14.60
N GLU A 214 -6.73 -18.58 -15.85
CA GLU A 214 -6.01 -18.03 -17.01
C GLU A 214 -5.83 -16.52 -16.91
N LYS A 215 -6.84 -15.79 -16.43
CA LYS A 215 -6.78 -14.34 -16.22
C LYS A 215 -5.74 -13.97 -15.17
N ILE A 216 -5.72 -14.67 -14.03
CA ILE A 216 -4.72 -14.47 -12.97
C ILE A 216 -3.32 -14.77 -13.51
N LYS A 217 -3.11 -15.91 -14.18
CA LYS A 217 -1.82 -16.27 -14.80
C LYS A 217 -1.32 -15.20 -15.79
N LYS A 218 -2.22 -14.64 -16.59
CA LYS A 218 -1.90 -13.54 -17.51
C LYS A 218 -1.45 -12.28 -16.76
N MET A 219 -2.14 -11.89 -15.69
CA MET A 219 -1.73 -10.75 -14.86
C MET A 219 -0.38 -10.98 -14.19
N VAL A 220 -0.15 -12.17 -13.62
CA VAL A 220 1.14 -12.57 -13.02
C VAL A 220 2.26 -12.42 -14.05
N LYS A 221 2.10 -13.02 -15.24
CA LYS A 221 3.11 -12.96 -16.32
C LYS A 221 3.37 -11.53 -16.78
N ASN A 222 2.32 -10.76 -17.06
CA ASN A 222 2.47 -9.40 -17.59
C ASN A 222 3.07 -8.43 -16.58
N SER A 223 2.93 -8.71 -15.28
CA SER A 223 3.45 -7.86 -14.20
C SER A 223 4.80 -8.31 -13.64
N GLU A 224 5.42 -9.37 -14.18
CA GLU A 224 6.69 -9.91 -13.67
C GLU A 224 7.80 -8.85 -13.58
N HIS A 225 7.84 -7.94 -14.55
CA HIS A 225 8.79 -6.83 -14.55
C HIS A 225 8.61 -5.86 -13.38
N LYS A 226 7.45 -5.85 -12.69
CA LYS A 226 7.19 -4.98 -11.53
C LYS A 226 7.82 -5.53 -10.25
N ARG A 227 8.04 -6.84 -10.15
CA ARG A 227 8.61 -7.53 -8.98
C ARG A 227 10.13 -7.72 -9.03
N ASN A 228 10.76 -7.21 -10.08
CA ASN A 228 12.19 -7.33 -10.29
C ASN A 228 12.82 -5.94 -10.39
N PHE A 229 14.07 -5.83 -9.93
CA PHE A 229 14.91 -4.67 -10.20
C PHE A 229 15.10 -4.48 -11.71
N ALA A 230 15.48 -3.27 -12.12
CA ALA A 230 15.75 -2.98 -13.52
C ALA A 230 16.79 -3.96 -14.09
N LYS A 231 16.52 -4.52 -15.28
CA LYS A 231 17.44 -5.43 -15.95
C LYS A 231 18.73 -4.68 -16.29
N GLY A 232 19.83 -5.07 -15.65
CA GLY A 232 21.16 -4.58 -15.98
C GLY A 232 21.83 -5.48 -17.01
N PHE A 233 22.32 -4.91 -18.10
CA PHE A 233 23.29 -5.60 -18.95
C PHE A 233 24.59 -5.77 -18.15
N ARG A 234 25.06 -7.01 -18.01
CA ARG A 234 26.32 -7.33 -17.34
C ARG A 234 27.31 -7.80 -18.41
N ARG A 235 28.50 -7.20 -18.41
CA ARG A 235 29.63 -7.57 -19.27
C ARG A 235 30.65 -8.34 -18.47
#